data_AF-A0A9D6Z7Y5-F1
#
_entry.id   AF-A0A9D6Z7Y5-F1
#
_cell.length_a   1.000
_cell.length_b   1.000
_cell.length_c   1.000
_cell.angle_alpha   90.00
_cell.angle_beta   90.00
_cell.angle_gamma   90.00
#
_symmetry.space_group_name_H-M   'P 1'
#
loop_
_entity.id
_entity.type
_entity.pdbx_description
1 polymer ?
#
loop_
_entity_poly.entity_id
_entity_poly.type
_entity_poly.pdbx_seq_one_letter_code
_entity_poly.pdbx_strand_id
1 'polypeptide(L)' 'MSKIVPTPPPGFDDLSVDEQIDFVQSLWDRIASTSEQVPVPEWHRQIIRERLAAYHANPSAGRLWTDVRTDIERKLRDR' A
#
# COMPACT_ATOMS: atom_id res chain seq x y z
N MET A 1 -12.55 16.80 17.49
CA MET A 1 -11.84 18.00 17.03
C MET A 1 -10.58 17.54 16.30
N SER A 2 -10.50 17.74 14.98
CA SER A 2 -9.29 17.39 14.24
C SER A 2 -8.20 18.40 14.58
N LYS A 3 -7.10 17.94 15.18
CA LYS A 3 -5.90 18.76 15.36
C LYS A 3 -5.33 19.02 13.96
N ILE A 4 -5.27 20.28 13.56
CA ILE A 4 -4.58 20.69 12.33
C ILE A 4 -3.09 20.49 12.57
N VAL A 5 -2.49 19.51 11.89
CA VAL A 5 -1.03 19.33 11.90
C VAL A 5 -0.49 20.13 10.71
N PRO A 6 0.47 21.06 10.92
CA PRO A 6 1.14 21.72 9.81
C PRO A 6 1.80 20.68 8.89
N THR A 7 1.60 20.83 7.58
CA THR A 7 2.20 19.94 6.58
C THR A 7 3.25 20.69 5.76
N PRO A 8 4.53 20.25 5.75
CA PRO A 8 5.07 19.15 6.55
C PRO A 8 5.33 19.57 8.01
N PRO A 9 5.52 18.61 8.95
CA PRO A 9 5.83 18.93 10.33
C PRO A 9 7.18 19.68 10.44
N PRO A 10 7.37 20.54 11.45
CA PRO A 10 8.63 21.27 11.65
C PRO A 10 9.85 20.34 11.63
N GLY A 11 10.91 20.75 10.93
CA GLY A 11 12.15 19.99 10.78
C GLY A 11 12.12 18.90 9.71
N PHE A 12 10.98 18.63 9.07
CA PHE A 12 10.90 17.64 7.98
C PHE A 12 11.65 18.10 6.72
N ASP A 13 11.51 19.38 6.35
CA ASP A 13 12.19 19.93 5.17
C ASP A 13 13.71 20.09 5.33
N ASP A 14 14.22 20.00 6.57
CA ASP A 14 15.65 20.02 6.88
C ASP A 14 16.32 18.63 6.71
N LEU A 15 15.52 17.57 6.57
CA LEU A 15 15.98 16.21 6.33
C LEU A 15 16.41 16.02 4.86
N SER A 16 17.42 15.19 4.64
CA SER A 16 17.72 14.68 3.30
C SER A 16 16.55 13.85 2.75
N VAL A 17 16.49 13.66 1.43
CA VAL A 17 15.40 12.90 0.79
C VAL A 17 15.31 11.47 1.35
N ASP A 18 16.44 10.81 1.58
CA ASP A 18 16.48 9.46 2.17
C ASP A 18 15.88 9.46 3.58
N GLU A 19 16.24 10.44 4.42
CA GLU A 19 15.71 10.60 5.77
C GLU A 19 14.21 10.95 5.77
N GLN A 20 13.73 11.72 4.79
CA GLN A 20 12.30 11.99 4.62
C GLN A 20 11.52 10.72 4.28
N ILE A 21 12.07 9.88 3.39
CA ILE A 21 11.47 8.59 3.03
C ILE A 21 11.42 7.67 4.27
N ASP A 22 12.52 7.55 5.00
CA ASP A 22 12.61 6.74 6.22
C ASP A 22 11.66 7.24 7.32
N PHE A 23 11.50 8.56 7.45
CA PHE A 23 10.55 9.16 8.37
C PHE A 23 9.11 8.81 8.00
N VAL A 24 8.73 8.97 6.73
CA VAL A 24 7.40 8.60 6.23
C VAL A 24 7.14 7.11 6.44
N GLN A 25 8.13 6.26 6.18
CA GLN A 25 8.02 4.82 6.38
C GLN A 25 7.84 4.46 7.85
N SER A 26 8.60 5.08 8.75
CA SER A 26 8.48 4.87 10.20
C SER A 26 7.09 5.27 10.72
N LEU A 27 6.53 6.36 10.20
CA LEU A 27 5.16 6.76 10.51
C LEU A 27 4.15 5.73 9.98
N TRP A 28 4.36 5.25 8.76
CA TRP A 28 3.50 4.23 8.15
C TRP A 28 3.53 2.92 8.93
N ASP A 29 4.70 2.43 9.34
CA ASP A 29 4.84 1.23 10.17
C ASP A 29 4.11 1.38 11.51
N ARG A 30 4.20 2.55 12.12
CA ARG A 30 3.45 2.86 13.34
C ARG A 30 1.93 2.82 13.12
N ILE A 31 1.43 3.40 12.02
CA ILE A 31 0.00 3.32 11.69
C ILE A 31 -0.41 1.87 11.43
N ALA A 32 0.39 1.13 10.66
CA ALA A 32 0.14 -0.26 10.29
C ALA A 32 0.14 -1.22 11.50
N SER A 33 0.92 -0.91 12.55
CA SER A 33 0.90 -1.64 13.83
C SER A 33 -0.47 -1.68 14.50
N THR A 34 -1.35 -0.74 14.13
CA THR A 34 -2.71 -0.62 14.63
C THR A 34 -3.73 -0.73 13.48
N SER A 35 -3.42 -1.57 12.48
CA SER A 35 -4.24 -1.74 11.27
C SER A 35 -5.69 -2.13 11.54
N GLU A 36 -5.97 -2.82 12.65
CA GLU A 36 -7.33 -3.19 13.07
C GLU A 36 -8.24 -1.98 13.35
N GLN A 37 -7.66 -0.82 13.69
CA GLN A 37 -8.42 0.42 13.91
C GLN A 37 -8.81 1.12 12.62
N VAL A 38 -8.26 0.72 11.48
CA VAL A 38 -8.62 1.29 10.18
C VAL A 38 -9.96 0.69 9.76
N PRO A 39 -11.06 1.48 9.73
CA PRO A 39 -12.36 0.96 9.35
C PRO A 39 -12.30 0.50 7.89
N VAL A 40 -12.76 -0.72 7.61
CA VAL A 40 -12.93 -1.21 6.25
C VAL A 40 -14.35 -0.85 5.80
N PRO A 41 -14.53 0.13 4.88
CA PRO A 41 -15.84 0.48 4.38
C PRO A 41 -16.46 -0.69 3.62
N GLU A 42 -17.79 -0.78 3.63
CA GLU A 42 -18.47 -1.92 3.00
C GLU A 42 -18.21 -2.01 1.49
N TRP A 43 -18.01 -0.88 0.83
CA TRP A 43 -17.69 -0.87 -0.60
C TRP A 43 -16.32 -1.51 -0.91
N HIS A 44 -15.33 -1.45 0.01
CA HIS A 44 -14.08 -2.22 -0.16
C HIS A 44 -14.38 -3.72 -0.16
N ARG A 45 -15.21 -4.18 0.78
CA ARG A 45 -15.60 -5.60 0.88
C ARG A 45 -16.37 -6.05 -0.36
N GLN A 46 -17.26 -5.20 -0.87
CA GLN A 46 -18.01 -5.45 -2.10
C GLN A 46 -17.09 -5.71 -3.29
N ILE A 47 -16.10 -4.84 -3.52
CA ILE A 47 -15.13 -5.01 -4.62
C ILE A 47 -14.35 -6.32 -4.46
N ILE A 48 -13.93 -6.67 -3.24
CA ILE A 48 -13.22 -7.93 -2.98
C ILE A 48 -14.12 -9.12 -3.33
N ARG A 49 -15.38 -9.11 -2.88
CA ARG A 49 -16.35 -10.18 -3.19
C ARG A 49 -16.58 -10.32 -4.69
N GLU A 50 -16.75 -9.22 -5.41
CA GLU A 50 -16.92 -9.21 -6.87
C GLU A 50 -15.70 -9.79 -7.60
N ARG A 51 -14.49 -9.35 -7.23
CA ARG A 51 -13.25 -9.82 -7.85
C ARG A 51 -12.99 -11.31 -7.57
N LEU A 52 -13.29 -11.77 -6.36
CA LEU A 52 -13.17 -13.19 -6.02
C LEU A 52 -14.20 -14.04 -6.79
N ALA A 53 -15.44 -13.58 -6.91
CA ALA A 53 -16.46 -14.27 -7.69
C ALA A 53 -16.05 -14.38 -9.18
N ALA A 54 -15.53 -13.28 -9.76
CA ALA A 54 -15.02 -13.29 -11.13
C ALA A 54 -13.84 -14.27 -11.31
N TYR A 55 -12.93 -14.32 -10.34
CA TYR A 55 -11.81 -15.28 -10.36
C TYR A 55 -12.30 -16.73 -10.22
N HIS A 56 -13.27 -17.02 -9.34
CA HIS A 56 -13.83 -18.37 -9.21
C HIS A 56 -14.58 -18.81 -10.48
N ALA A 57 -15.27 -17.88 -11.15
CA ALA A 57 -15.94 -18.16 -12.42
C ALA A 57 -14.94 -18.38 -13.58
N ASN A 58 -13.76 -17.76 -13.51
CA ASN A 58 -12.71 -17.93 -14.50
C ASN A 58 -11.30 -17.95 -13.85
N PRO A 59 -10.85 -19.09 -13.32
CA PRO A 59 -9.57 -19.17 -12.60
C PRO A 59 -8.34 -18.85 -13.46
N SER A 60 -8.43 -19.01 -14.78
CA SER A 60 -7.32 -18.69 -15.71
C SER A 60 -7.21 -17.19 -16.03
N ALA A 61 -8.17 -16.35 -15.60
CA ALA A 61 -8.08 -14.90 -15.75
C ALA A 61 -7.06 -14.25 -14.78
N GLY A 62 -6.67 -14.97 -13.72
CA GLY A 62 -5.66 -14.53 -12.77
C GLY A 62 -4.24 -14.94 -13.17
N ARG A 63 -3.25 -14.32 -12.53
CA ARG A 63 -1.85 -14.76 -12.56
C ARG A 63 -1.37 -15.01 -11.13
N LEU A 64 -0.51 -15.99 -10.94
CA LEU A 64 0.14 -16.18 -9.65
C LEU A 64 1.03 -14.98 -9.35
N TRP A 65 1.04 -14.57 -8.09
CA TRP A 65 1.88 -13.46 -7.64
C TRP A 65 3.37 -13.71 -7.96
N THR A 66 3.83 -14.96 -7.87
CA THR A 66 5.19 -15.36 -8.25
C THR A 66 5.49 -15.01 -9.70
N ASP A 67 4.59 -15.31 -10.64
CA ASP A 67 4.80 -15.06 -12.06
C ASP A 67 4.84 -13.56 -12.38
N VAL A 68 3.99 -12.79 -11.70
CA VAL A 68 3.96 -11.32 -11.83
C VAL A 68 5.25 -10.72 -11.28
N ARG A 69 5.66 -11.15 -10.08
CA ARG A 69 6.90 -10.69 -9.43
C ARG A 69 8.12 -11.01 -10.29
N THR A 70 8.24 -12.23 -10.79
CA THR A 70 9.36 -12.63 -11.67
C THR A 70 9.42 -11.79 -12.94
N ASP A 71 8.28 -11.45 -13.54
CA ASP A 71 8.23 -10.58 -14.72
C ASP A 71 8.68 -9.14 -14.39
N ILE A 72 8.27 -8.60 -13.24
CA ILE A 72 8.71 -7.28 -12.77
C ILE A 72 10.23 -7.28 -12.53
N GLU A 73 10.75 -8.26 -11.79
CA GLU A 73 12.18 -8.37 -11.50
C GLU A 73 13.02 -8.50 -12.77
N ARG A 74 12.54 -9.26 -13.76
CA ARG A 74 13.19 -9.37 -15.07
C ARG A 74 13.22 -8.02 -15.79
N LYS A 75 12.09 -7.31 -15.86
CA LYS A 75 12.02 -5.96 -16.47
C LYS A 75 12.91 -4.93 -15.81
N LEU A 76 13.15 -5.05 -14.50
CA LEU A 76 14.05 -4.16 -13.76
C LEU A 76 15.53 -4.46 -14.02
N ARG A 77 15.89 -5.72 -14.35
CA ARG A 77 17.26 -6.09 -14.74
C ARG A 77 17.62 -5.72 -16.18
N ASP A 78 16.62 -5.72 -17.06
CA ASP A 78 16.78 -5.41 -18.49
C ASP A 78 16.76 -3.88 -18.76
N ARG A 79 16.70 -3.04 -17.71
CA ARG A 79 16.74 -1.57 -17.74
C ARG A 79 18.12 -1.06 -17.37
#